data_AF-A0A0J8AZF1-F1
#
_entry.id   AF-A0A0J8AZF1-F1
#
_cell.length_a   1.000
_cell.length_b   1.000
_cell.length_c   1.000
_cell.angle_alpha   90.00
_cell.angle_beta   90.00
_cell.angle_gamma   90.00
#
_symmetry.space_group_name_H-M   'P 1'
#
loop_
_entity.id
_entity.type
_entity.pdbx_description
1 polymer ?
#
loop_
_entity_poly.entity_id
_entity_poly.type
_entity_poly.pdbx_seq_one_letter_code
_entity_poly.pdbx_strand_id
1 'polypeptide(L)'
;MQSAPVVSDNGPPGSWVGIIGYHNFLKSFGRDVDKKAFLKSTLKRVAEFSNEPNLGVNDQTTLLDCSSMLRARGTVHRLIVTGHNVTHIISQSDIVRYVHEHINDPALEPIRNITIAASGLGQRKPTTLSSSDTVYHALTTMIQEKVNLNSFRHLLDHTNILLGEMPGYNRPKLRNPRREFQRI
;
A
#
# COMPACT_ATOMS: atom_id res chain seq x y z
N MET A 1 -8.77 -3.64 2.94
CA MET A 1 -7.83 -4.27 1.98
C MET A 1 -7.65 -3.33 0.81
N GLN A 2 -6.41 -3.03 0.38
CA GLN A 2 -6.14 -2.19 -0.81
C GLN A 2 -5.23 -2.93 -1.82
N SER A 3 -5.18 -4.27 -1.75
CA SER A 3 -4.45 -5.19 -2.63
C SER A 3 -5.27 -6.43 -2.91
N ALA A 4 -5.02 -7.06 -4.05
CA ALA A 4 -5.32 -8.46 -4.28
C ALA A 4 -4.17 -9.14 -5.05
N PRO A 5 -3.88 -10.43 -4.81
CA PRO A 5 -3.04 -11.20 -5.70
C PRO A 5 -3.79 -11.45 -7.02
N VAL A 6 -3.04 -11.49 -8.12
CA VAL A 6 -3.55 -11.87 -9.44
C VAL A 6 -3.08 -13.29 -9.71
N VAL A 7 -4.03 -14.22 -9.75
CA VAL A 7 -3.78 -15.64 -10.05
C VAL A 7 -3.76 -15.81 -11.57
N SER A 8 -2.93 -16.73 -12.07
CA SER A 8 -2.86 -17.04 -13.50
C SER A 8 -3.84 -18.15 -13.85
N ASP A 9 -4.76 -17.88 -14.78
CA ASP A 9 -5.71 -18.88 -15.29
C ASP A 9 -5.03 -19.95 -16.15
N ASN A 10 -3.87 -19.63 -16.73
CA ASN A 10 -3.14 -20.49 -17.68
C ASN A 10 -1.88 -21.13 -17.08
N GLY A 11 -1.65 -20.98 -15.78
CA GLY A 11 -0.49 -21.56 -15.12
C GLY A 11 -0.86 -22.76 -14.25
N PRO A 12 0.13 -23.41 -13.60
CA PRO A 12 -0.14 -24.44 -12.60
C PRO A 12 -1.11 -23.93 -11.51
N PRO A 13 -1.88 -24.81 -10.86
CA PRO A 13 -2.67 -24.43 -9.69
C PRO A 13 -1.82 -23.66 -8.67
N GLY A 14 -2.32 -22.51 -8.22
CA GLY A 14 -1.60 -21.64 -7.29
C GLY A 14 -0.58 -20.69 -7.94
N SER A 15 -0.38 -20.74 -9.25
CA SER A 15 0.46 -19.80 -9.97
C SER A 15 -0.13 -18.39 -9.97
N TRP A 16 0.72 -17.39 -9.83
CA TRP A 16 0.31 -16.01 -9.70
C TRP A 16 1.17 -15.10 -10.57
N VAL A 17 0.59 -14.00 -11.02
CA VAL A 17 1.18 -13.00 -11.91
C VAL A 17 1.73 -11.82 -11.10
N GLY A 18 1.04 -11.45 -10.02
CA GLY A 18 1.52 -10.40 -9.13
C GLY A 18 0.55 -9.96 -8.06
N ILE A 19 0.79 -8.79 -7.48
CA ILE A 19 -0.14 -8.07 -6.61
C ILE A 19 -0.65 -6.83 -7.36
N ILE A 20 -1.96 -6.62 -7.37
CA ILE A 20 -2.54 -5.33 -7.76
C ILE A 20 -2.94 -4.58 -6.52
N GLY A 21 -2.38 -3.39 -6.36
CA GLY A 21 -2.81 -2.36 -5.44
C GLY A 21 -3.32 -1.10 -6.12
N TYR A 22 -3.81 -0.18 -5.30
CA TYR A 22 -4.25 1.15 -5.73
C TYR A 22 -3.20 1.90 -6.56
N HIS A 23 -1.92 1.84 -6.17
CA HIS A 23 -0.83 2.47 -6.91
C HIS A 23 -0.63 1.88 -8.31
N ASN A 24 -0.69 0.56 -8.43
CA ASN A 24 -0.53 -0.12 -9.72
C ASN A 24 -1.67 0.27 -10.66
N PHE A 25 -2.90 0.31 -10.13
CA PHE A 25 -4.06 0.76 -10.88
C PHE A 25 -3.95 2.23 -11.30
N LEU A 26 -3.65 3.16 -10.39
CA LEU A 26 -3.53 4.58 -10.71
C LEU A 26 -2.42 4.86 -11.73
N LYS A 27 -1.26 4.22 -11.58
CA LYS A 27 -0.12 4.40 -12.48
C LYS A 27 -0.44 3.88 -13.88
N SER A 28 -1.12 2.74 -13.97
CA SER A 28 -1.55 2.14 -15.23
C SER A 28 -2.67 2.95 -15.89
N PHE A 29 -3.72 3.27 -15.12
CA PHE A 29 -4.83 4.11 -15.57
C PHE A 29 -4.35 5.49 -16.03
N GLY A 30 -3.45 6.14 -15.28
CA GLY A 30 -2.94 7.47 -15.59
C GLY A 30 -2.17 7.54 -16.91
N ARG A 31 -1.45 6.47 -17.27
CA ARG A 31 -0.60 6.40 -18.48
C ARG A 31 -1.34 5.92 -19.73
N ASP A 32 -2.47 5.24 -19.60
CA ASP A 32 -3.22 4.77 -20.77
C ASP A 32 -3.96 5.93 -21.45
N VAL A 33 -3.85 6.06 -22.77
CA VAL A 33 -4.43 7.18 -23.53
C VAL A 33 -5.93 6.98 -23.71
N ASP A 34 -6.38 5.73 -23.85
CA ASP A 34 -7.79 5.37 -23.97
C ASP A 34 -8.30 4.73 -22.67
N LYS A 35 -8.95 5.55 -21.84
CA LYS A 35 -9.51 5.09 -20.56
C LYS A 35 -10.60 4.04 -20.75
N LYS A 36 -11.37 4.09 -21.83
CA LYS A 36 -12.45 3.12 -22.09
C LYS A 36 -11.88 1.76 -22.48
N ALA A 37 -10.83 1.74 -23.30
CA ALA A 37 -10.10 0.52 -23.61
C ALA A 37 -9.39 -0.05 -22.37
N PHE A 38 -8.77 0.81 -21.56
CA PHE A 38 -8.11 0.39 -20.32
C PHE A 38 -9.07 -0.32 -19.35
N LEU A 39 -10.27 0.22 -19.13
CA LEU A 39 -11.26 -0.39 -18.24
C LEU A 39 -11.76 -1.77 -18.71
N LYS A 40 -11.56 -2.11 -19.99
CA LYS A 40 -11.87 -3.43 -20.56
C LYS A 40 -10.67 -4.38 -20.54
N SER A 41 -9.50 -3.92 -20.09
CA SER A 41 -8.28 -4.72 -20.08
C SER A 41 -8.24 -5.72 -18.91
N THR A 42 -7.36 -6.71 -19.03
CA THR A 42 -7.21 -7.75 -17.99
C THR A 42 -6.43 -7.22 -16.80
N LEU A 43 -6.70 -7.78 -15.62
CA LEU A 43 -5.90 -7.51 -14.41
C LEU A 43 -4.44 -7.92 -14.61
N LYS A 44 -4.17 -8.98 -15.39
CA LYS A 44 -2.81 -9.37 -15.79
C LYS A 44 -2.03 -8.20 -16.42
N ARG A 45 -2.63 -7.47 -17.35
CA ARG A 45 -2.02 -6.27 -17.97
C ARG A 45 -1.67 -5.21 -16.93
N VAL A 46 -2.56 -4.97 -15.96
CA VAL A 46 -2.35 -3.98 -14.88
C VAL A 46 -1.22 -4.41 -13.94
N ALA A 47 -1.16 -5.71 -13.59
CA ALA A 47 -0.10 -6.28 -12.75
C ALA A 47 1.27 -6.19 -13.43
N GLU A 48 1.37 -6.61 -14.69
CA GLU A 48 2.60 -6.56 -15.49
C GLU A 48 3.07 -5.12 -15.74
N PHE A 49 2.14 -4.19 -16.00
CA PHE A 49 2.46 -2.79 -16.24
C PHE A 49 3.16 -2.09 -15.07
N SER A 50 2.89 -2.54 -13.83
CA SER A 50 3.44 -1.89 -12.65
C SER A 50 4.97 -1.88 -12.62
N ASN A 51 5.61 -2.90 -13.23
CA ASN A 51 7.03 -3.22 -13.08
C ASN A 51 7.48 -3.28 -11.61
N GLU A 52 6.55 -3.44 -10.67
CA GLU A 52 6.87 -3.62 -9.27
C GLU A 52 7.29 -5.07 -9.06
N PRO A 53 8.39 -5.33 -8.35
CA PRO A 53 8.81 -6.68 -8.08
C PRO A 53 7.81 -7.32 -7.12
N ASN A 54 7.02 -8.25 -7.64
CA ASN A 54 6.17 -9.09 -6.84
C ASN A 54 7.04 -10.10 -6.10
N LEU A 55 7.01 -10.06 -4.77
CA LEU A 55 7.81 -10.95 -3.93
C LEU A 55 6.91 -11.98 -3.28
N GLY A 56 7.20 -13.26 -3.57
CA GLY A 56 6.66 -14.39 -2.85
C GLY A 56 7.56 -14.75 -1.67
N VAL A 57 6.96 -15.19 -0.56
CA VAL A 57 7.65 -15.76 0.60
C VAL A 57 6.97 -17.07 0.98
N ASN A 58 7.71 -18.05 1.49
CA ASN A 58 7.10 -19.27 2.00
C ASN A 58 6.52 -19.06 3.41
N ASP A 59 5.66 -19.97 3.86
CA ASP A 59 5.05 -19.89 5.20
C ASP A 59 6.05 -20.12 6.35
N GLN A 60 7.25 -20.62 6.05
CA GLN A 60 8.37 -20.77 6.99
C GLN A 60 9.27 -19.52 7.05
N THR A 61 9.01 -18.49 6.25
CA THR A 61 9.84 -17.29 6.18
C THR A 61 9.64 -16.46 7.43
N THR A 62 10.73 -16.02 8.06
CA THR A 62 10.64 -15.28 9.33
C THR A 62 10.10 -13.86 9.12
N LEU A 63 9.54 -13.27 10.18
CA LEU A 63 9.10 -11.86 10.17
C LEU A 63 10.28 -10.89 9.93
N LEU A 64 11.48 -11.25 10.37
CA LEU A 64 12.70 -10.47 10.14
C LEU A 64 13.07 -10.44 8.66
N ASP A 65 13.02 -11.59 8.00
CA ASP A 65 13.27 -11.69 6.56
C ASP A 65 12.19 -10.94 5.77
N CYS A 66 10.92 -11.10 6.14
CA CYS A 66 9.82 -10.35 5.54
C CYS A 66 10.02 -8.83 5.65
N SER A 67 10.42 -8.35 6.84
CA SER A 67 10.73 -6.93 7.08
C SER A 67 11.91 -6.46 6.22
N SER A 68 12.94 -7.29 6.09
CA SER A 68 14.12 -7.01 5.28
C SER A 68 13.78 -6.94 3.79
N MET A 69 12.95 -7.85 3.28
CA MET A 69 12.48 -7.86 1.89
C MET A 69 11.62 -6.62 1.57
N LEU A 70 10.71 -6.25 2.47
CA LEU A 70 9.89 -5.05 2.37
C LEU A 70 10.72 -3.75 2.43
N ARG A 71 11.86 -3.76 3.14
CA ARG A 71 12.78 -2.62 3.22
C ARG A 71 13.71 -2.54 2.00
N ALA A 72 14.26 -3.67 1.57
CA ALA A 72 15.32 -3.76 0.56
C ALA A 72 14.89 -3.16 -0.79
N ARG A 73 13.59 -3.21 -1.08
CA ARG A 73 13.00 -2.57 -2.26
C ARG A 73 12.03 -1.52 -1.77
N GLY A 74 12.45 -0.25 -1.72
CA GLY A 74 11.65 0.87 -1.20
C GLY A 74 10.30 1.13 -1.89
N THR A 75 9.89 0.28 -2.83
CA THR A 75 8.60 0.28 -3.53
C THR A 75 7.75 -0.97 -3.25
N VAL A 76 8.24 -1.93 -2.46
CA VAL A 76 7.51 -3.15 -2.13
C VAL A 76 6.87 -3.00 -0.76
N HIS A 77 5.55 -2.85 -0.75
CA HIS A 77 4.78 -2.68 0.48
C HIS A 77 4.08 -3.97 0.91
N ARG A 78 4.19 -5.03 0.11
CA ARG A 78 3.40 -6.26 0.22
C ARG A 78 4.21 -7.47 -0.23
N LEU A 79 4.05 -8.57 0.48
CA LEU A 79 4.58 -9.88 0.16
C LEU A 79 3.42 -10.86 -0.04
N ILE A 80 3.52 -11.73 -1.03
CA ILE A 80 2.58 -12.84 -1.21
C ILE A 80 3.11 -14.02 -0.42
N VAL A 81 2.32 -14.57 0.49
CA VAL A 81 2.68 -15.82 1.16
C VAL A 81 2.24 -16.98 0.27
N THR A 82 3.22 -17.80 -0.10
CA THR A 82 3.09 -18.91 -1.04
C THR A 82 3.51 -20.20 -0.34
N GLY A 83 2.55 -21.11 -0.14
CA GLY A 83 2.84 -22.52 0.16
C GLY A 83 2.81 -23.31 -1.15
N HIS A 84 1.96 -24.35 -1.22
CA HIS A 84 1.56 -24.96 -2.51
C HIS A 84 0.62 -24.07 -3.33
N ASN A 85 -0.06 -23.10 -2.69
CA ASN A 85 -0.94 -22.11 -3.30
C ASN A 85 -0.70 -20.73 -2.67
N VAL A 86 -1.21 -19.66 -3.30
CA VAL A 86 -1.31 -18.34 -2.65
C VAL A 86 -2.26 -18.44 -1.47
N THR A 87 -1.80 -18.12 -0.27
CA THR A 87 -2.62 -18.20 0.94
C THR A 87 -3.10 -16.83 1.39
N HIS A 88 -2.21 -15.86 1.50
CA HIS A 88 -2.53 -14.51 1.95
C HIS A 88 -1.45 -13.49 1.56
N ILE A 89 -1.71 -12.21 1.83
CA ILE A 89 -0.75 -11.12 1.64
C ILE A 89 -0.34 -10.59 3.01
N ILE A 90 0.96 -10.39 3.22
CA ILE A 90 1.51 -9.69 4.37
C ILE A 90 1.92 -8.28 3.93
N SER A 91 1.57 -7.27 4.73
CA SER A 91 2.04 -5.89 4.54
C SER A 91 2.89 -5.40 5.71
N GLN A 92 3.61 -4.30 5.51
CA GLN A 92 4.33 -3.61 6.60
C GLN A 92 3.43 -3.31 7.80
N SER A 93 2.16 -2.94 7.56
CA SER A 93 1.22 -2.62 8.64
C SER A 93 0.74 -3.85 9.43
N ASP A 94 0.79 -5.05 8.83
CA ASP A 94 0.49 -6.28 9.54
C ASP A 94 1.64 -6.68 10.47
N ILE A 95 2.88 -6.52 10.02
CA ILE A 95 4.07 -6.73 10.86
C ILE A 95 4.09 -5.74 12.03
N VAL A 96 3.80 -4.46 11.77
CA VAL A 96 3.71 -3.45 12.86
C VAL A 96 2.61 -3.78 13.85
N ARG A 97 1.44 -4.26 13.39
CA ARG A 97 0.36 -4.70 14.28
C ARG A 97 0.79 -5.87 15.15
N TYR A 98 1.44 -6.87 14.57
CA TYR A 98 1.98 -8.00 15.31
C TYR A 98 2.99 -7.55 16.37
N VAL A 99 3.96 -6.69 16.00
CA VAL A 99 4.93 -6.14 16.96
C VAL A 99 4.24 -5.35 18.07
N HIS A 100 3.24 -4.54 17.74
CA HIS A 100 2.47 -3.78 18.73
C HIS A 100 1.74 -4.69 19.73
N GLU A 101 1.15 -5.81 19.27
CA GLU A 101 0.51 -6.79 20.15
C GLU A 101 1.50 -7.46 21.13
N HIS A 102 2.79 -7.49 20.77
CA HIS A 102 3.86 -8.09 21.58
C HIS A 102 4.79 -7.06 22.21
N ILE A 103 4.50 -5.75 22.11
CA ILE A 103 5.43 -4.67 22.51
C ILE A 103 5.77 -4.67 24.00
N ASN A 104 4.98 -5.37 24.81
CA ASN A 104 5.18 -5.52 26.26
C ASN A 104 6.14 -6.66 26.63
N ASP A 105 6.61 -7.44 25.66
CA ASP A 105 7.66 -8.44 25.89
C ASP A 105 8.93 -7.74 26.44
N PRO A 106 9.50 -8.21 27.57
CA PRO A 106 10.74 -7.65 28.12
C PRO A 106 11.89 -7.57 27.11
N ALA A 107 11.96 -8.49 26.14
CA ALA A 107 12.98 -8.49 25.09
C ALA A 107 12.89 -7.24 24.17
N LEU A 108 11.76 -6.54 24.14
CA LEU A 108 11.51 -5.36 23.31
C LEU A 108 11.59 -4.04 24.09
N GLU A 109 11.94 -4.08 25.38
CA GLU A 109 12.07 -2.87 26.19
C GLU A 109 12.99 -1.78 25.60
N PRO A 110 14.16 -2.12 25.00
CA PRO A 110 15.05 -1.11 24.43
C PRO A 110 14.41 -0.29 23.31
N ILE A 111 13.47 -0.87 22.54
CA ILE A 111 12.81 -0.18 21.44
C ILE A 111 11.50 0.49 21.86
N ARG A 112 10.81 -0.04 22.88
CA ARG A 112 9.54 0.50 23.40
C ARG A 112 9.68 1.91 23.96
N ASN A 113 10.81 2.19 24.62
CA ASN A 113 11.01 3.44 25.36
C ASN A 113 11.71 4.54 24.55
N ILE A 114 12.07 4.27 23.29
CA ILE A 114 12.72 5.25 22.42
C ILE A 114 11.70 6.32 21.99
N THR A 115 12.04 7.59 22.20
CA THR A 115 11.23 8.71 21.67
C THR A 115 11.47 8.88 20.18
N ILE A 116 10.50 9.48 19.46
CA ILE A 116 10.68 9.80 18.03
C ILE A 116 11.94 10.66 17.80
N ALA A 117 12.18 11.65 18.67
CA ALA A 117 13.37 12.48 18.59
C ALA A 117 14.67 11.67 18.77
N ALA A 118 14.70 10.72 19.72
CA ALA A 118 15.86 9.87 19.97
C ALA A 118 16.03 8.75 18.92
N SER A 119 14.95 8.38 18.22
CA SER A 119 14.97 7.28 17.24
C SER A 119 15.73 7.60 15.96
N GLY A 120 15.90 8.88 15.62
CA GLY A 120 16.42 9.30 14.33
C GLY A 120 15.52 8.90 13.14
N LEU A 121 14.27 8.48 13.37
CA LEU A 121 13.31 8.18 12.31
C LEU A 121 12.69 9.47 11.74
N GLY A 122 12.14 9.39 10.53
CA GLY A 122 11.37 10.50 9.93
C GLY A 122 12.20 11.70 9.43
N GLN A 123 13.49 11.53 9.20
CA GLN A 123 14.40 12.63 8.78
C GLN A 123 14.17 13.13 7.35
N ARG A 124 13.38 12.42 6.54
CA ARG A 124 13.08 12.83 5.17
C ARG A 124 12.07 13.98 5.20
N LYS A 125 12.39 15.07 4.50
CA LYS A 125 11.46 16.18 4.31
C LYS A 125 10.18 15.67 3.63
N PRO A 126 8.98 15.94 4.18
CA PRO A 126 7.73 15.50 3.58
C PRO A 126 7.52 16.19 2.23
N THR A 127 6.94 15.47 1.27
CA THR A 127 6.41 16.06 0.04
C THR A 127 5.09 16.75 0.38
N THR A 128 4.98 18.03 0.03
CA THR A 128 3.81 18.87 0.35
C THR A 128 3.13 19.36 -0.92
N LEU A 129 1.82 19.57 -0.85
CA LEU A 129 1.02 20.22 -1.90
C LEU A 129 0.31 21.43 -1.30
N SER A 130 0.05 22.44 -2.14
CA SER A 130 -0.77 23.60 -1.83
C SER A 130 -2.25 23.29 -2.02
N SER A 131 -3.13 23.94 -1.26
CA SER A 131 -4.59 23.87 -1.49
C SER A 131 -5.02 24.43 -2.84
N SER A 132 -4.18 25.22 -3.51
CA SER A 132 -4.38 25.71 -4.86
C SER A 132 -3.90 24.75 -5.97
N ASP A 133 -3.24 23.64 -5.61
CA ASP A 133 -2.76 22.68 -6.59
C ASP A 133 -3.92 21.96 -7.28
N THR A 134 -3.77 21.77 -8.60
CA THR A 134 -4.75 20.97 -9.35
C THR A 134 -4.62 19.50 -8.96
N VAL A 135 -5.73 18.75 -9.06
CA VAL A 135 -5.73 17.29 -8.88
C VAL A 135 -4.74 16.60 -9.82
N TYR A 136 -4.57 17.12 -11.04
CA TYR A 136 -3.58 16.61 -11.99
C TYR A 136 -2.15 16.76 -11.46
N HIS A 137 -1.82 17.93 -10.89
CA HIS A 137 -0.51 18.17 -10.28
C HIS A 137 -0.31 17.24 -9.08
N ALA A 138 -1.30 17.11 -8.20
CA ALA A 138 -1.25 16.21 -7.06
C ALA A 138 -0.95 14.75 -7.47
N LEU A 139 -1.68 14.23 -8.48
CA LEU A 139 -1.49 12.88 -9.01
C LEU A 139 -0.11 12.70 -9.67
N THR A 140 0.36 13.71 -10.39
CA THR A 140 1.68 13.68 -11.03
C THR A 140 2.79 13.63 -9.98
N THR A 141 2.70 14.47 -8.94
CA THR A 141 3.63 14.49 -7.80
C THR A 141 3.62 13.15 -7.06
N MET A 142 2.45 12.52 -6.85
CA MET A 142 2.38 11.16 -6.26
C MET A 142 3.14 10.13 -7.07
N ILE A 143 2.98 10.17 -8.39
CA ILE A 143 3.62 9.21 -9.30
C ILE A 143 5.15 9.42 -9.30
N GLN A 144 5.60 10.68 -9.32
CA GLN A 144 7.02 11.04 -9.34
C GLN A 144 7.71 10.72 -8.00
N GLU A 145 7.13 11.16 -6.89
CA GLU A 145 7.68 11.01 -5.54
C GLU A 145 7.40 9.63 -4.92
N LYS A 146 6.59 8.81 -5.59
CA LYS A 146 6.15 7.47 -5.14
C LYS A 146 5.46 7.51 -3.76
N VAL A 147 4.68 8.56 -3.53
CA VAL A 147 3.90 8.76 -2.30
C VAL A 147 2.42 8.47 -2.53
N ASN A 148 1.69 8.05 -1.50
CA ASN A 148 0.25 7.81 -1.58
C ASN A 148 -0.55 9.05 -1.17
N LEU A 149 -1.83 9.13 -1.54
CA LEU A 149 -2.64 10.33 -1.26
C LEU A 149 -2.82 10.54 0.26
N ASN A 150 -2.76 9.45 1.05
CA ASN A 150 -2.71 9.49 2.52
C ASN A 150 -1.33 9.88 3.08
N SER A 151 -0.29 9.95 2.23
CA SER A 151 1.07 10.37 2.57
C SER A 151 1.22 11.89 2.40
N PHE A 152 0.31 12.53 1.65
CA PHE A 152 0.07 13.97 1.78
C PHE A 152 -0.67 14.22 3.08
N ARG A 153 0.07 14.21 4.16
CA ARG A 153 -0.48 14.45 5.49
C ARG A 153 -0.85 15.92 5.70
N HIS A 154 -0.37 16.82 4.84
CA HIS A 154 -0.47 18.25 5.04
C HIS A 154 -0.88 18.96 3.75
N LEU A 155 -2.11 19.49 3.72
CA LEU A 155 -2.46 20.60 2.83
C LEU A 155 -1.97 21.87 3.51
N LEU A 156 -1.03 22.56 2.86
CA LEU A 156 -0.54 23.84 3.33
C LEU A 156 -1.30 24.96 2.61
N ASP A 157 -1.61 26.04 3.31
CA ASP A 157 -1.99 27.28 2.64
C ASP A 157 -0.76 27.99 2.04
N HIS A 158 -1.03 29.10 1.37
CA HIS A 158 -0.02 30.00 0.82
C HIS A 158 0.91 30.63 1.87
N THR A 159 0.65 30.42 3.17
CA THR A 159 1.47 30.87 4.30
C THR A 159 2.23 29.75 5.01
N ASN A 160 2.20 28.52 4.46
CA ASN A 160 2.77 27.30 5.06
C ASN A 160 2.11 26.89 6.40
N ILE A 161 0.88 27.32 6.65
CA ILE A 161 0.09 26.86 7.79
C ILE A 161 -0.67 25.58 7.37
N LEU A 162 -0.69 24.60 8.27
CA LEU A 162 -1.44 23.36 8.08
C LEU A 162 -2.94 23.64 8.06
N LEU A 163 -3.56 23.54 6.89
CA LEU A 163 -5.01 23.72 6.72
C LEU A 163 -5.83 22.49 7.13
N GLY A 164 -5.18 21.32 7.19
CA GLY A 164 -5.80 20.07 7.61
C GLY A 164 -5.10 18.83 7.05
N GLU A 165 -5.46 17.67 7.58
CA GLU A 165 -5.13 16.37 6.96
C GLU A 165 -6.16 16.08 5.85
N MET A 166 -5.73 15.58 4.69
CA MET A 166 -6.70 15.08 3.70
C MET A 166 -7.51 13.93 4.33
N PRO A 167 -8.85 13.90 4.20
CA PRO A 167 -9.68 12.90 4.86
C PRO A 167 -9.43 11.50 4.28
N GLY A 168 -8.49 10.78 4.90
CA GLY A 168 -8.34 9.35 4.75
C GLY A 168 -9.42 8.66 5.57
N TYR A 169 -10.50 8.23 4.92
CA TYR A 169 -11.47 7.25 5.43
C TYR A 169 -11.62 7.24 6.97
N ASN A 170 -12.49 8.10 7.51
CA ASN A 170 -13.26 7.70 8.68
C ASN A 170 -13.93 6.38 8.29
N ARG A 171 -13.47 5.22 8.79
CA ARG A 171 -14.21 3.97 8.62
C ARG A 171 -15.59 4.23 9.22
N PRO A 172 -16.68 4.27 8.43
CA PRO A 172 -17.98 4.07 9.04
C PRO A 172 -17.89 2.66 9.64
N LYS A 173 -18.33 2.47 10.89
CA LYS A 173 -18.62 1.13 11.40
C LYS A 173 -19.53 0.48 10.35
N LEU A 174 -19.01 -0.49 9.59
CA LEU A 174 -19.75 -1.15 8.52
C LEU A 174 -21.01 -1.76 9.14
N ARG A 175 -22.17 -1.14 8.89
CA ARG A 175 -23.44 -1.85 9.03
C ARG A 175 -23.44 -2.94 7.96
N ASN A 176 -23.81 -4.13 8.40
CA ASN A 176 -23.73 -5.41 7.71
C ASN A 176 -24.26 -5.32 6.25
N PRO A 177 -23.43 -5.59 5.21
CA PRO A 177 -23.79 -5.43 3.80
C PRO A 177 -24.79 -6.49 3.25
N ARG A 178 -25.27 -7.42 4.09
CA ARG A 178 -26.19 -8.49 3.67
C ARG A 178 -27.64 -8.06 3.37
N ARG A 179 -28.01 -6.77 3.49
CA ARG A 179 -29.41 -6.33 3.31
C ARG A 179 -29.71 -5.58 2.00
N GLU A 180 -28.71 -5.11 1.25
CA GLU A 180 -28.98 -4.29 0.05
C GLU A 180 -28.99 -5.08 -1.28
N PHE A 181 -28.47 -6.31 -1.31
CA PHE A 181 -28.47 -7.14 -2.53
C PHE A 181 -29.79 -7.88 -2.81
N GLN A 182 -30.86 -7.63 -2.04
CA GLN A 182 -32.18 -8.23 -2.26
C GLN A 182 -33.19 -7.27 -2.91
N ARG A 183 -32.75 -6.12 -3.46
CA ARG A 183 -33.64 -5.14 -4.10
C ARG A 183 -33.21 -4.69 -5.50
N ILE A 184 -32.42 -5.50 -6.20
CA ILE A 184 -32.20 -5.37 -7.65
C ILE A 184 -32.72 -6.62 -8.32
#